data_AF-A0A948LV04-F1
#
_entry.id   AF-A0A948LV04-F1
#
_cell.length_a   1.000
_cell.length_b   1.000
_cell.length_c   1.000
_cell.angle_alpha   90.00
_cell.angle_beta   90.00
_cell.angle_gamma   90.00
#
_symmetry.space_group_name_H-M   'P 1'
#
loop_
_entity.id
_entity.type
_entity.pdbx_description
1 polymer ?
#
loop_
_entity_poly.entity_id
_entity_poly.type
_entity_poly.pdbx_seq_one_letter_code
_entity_poly.pdbx_strand_id
1 'polypeptide(L)'
;MKKQQGFTLIELIVVIVILGILAATALPRFANLQGDARLASVQGAAGALRSAAAIAHSTFIVRNTTLTTGTETIEGVTATNINGYPADSEMAALAGLGATGVNYNLTAAGTTLTVSPIGATAANCNVIYTEAADSATPATVVLNATQTGCQ
;
A
#
# COMPACT_ATOMS: atom_id res chain seq x y z
N MET A 1 29.23 -54.56 12.27
CA MET A 1 28.15 -54.09 11.36
C MET A 1 27.06 -53.47 12.20
N LYS A 2 26.83 -52.14 12.13
CA LYS A 2 25.70 -51.50 12.84
C LYS A 2 24.42 -51.85 12.08
N LYS A 3 23.43 -52.46 12.73
CA LYS A 3 22.09 -52.68 12.15
C LYS A 3 21.48 -51.31 11.85
N GLN A 4 21.25 -51.02 10.58
CA GLN A 4 20.49 -49.86 10.16
C GLN A 4 19.02 -50.15 10.49
N GLN A 5 18.49 -49.50 11.53
CA GLN A 5 17.07 -49.56 11.84
C GLN A 5 16.33 -48.73 10.78
N GLY A 6 15.58 -49.41 9.91
CA GLY A 6 14.70 -48.74 8.96
C GLY A 6 13.50 -48.14 9.68
N PHE A 7 12.98 -47.02 9.16
CA PHE A 7 11.72 -46.41 9.58
C PHE A 7 10.55 -47.40 9.36
N THR A 8 9.60 -47.45 10.30
CA THR A 8 8.40 -48.27 10.14
C THR A 8 7.36 -47.56 9.27
N LEU A 9 6.54 -48.32 8.54
CA LEU A 9 5.42 -47.76 7.77
C LEU A 9 4.43 -46.99 8.66
N ILE A 10 4.23 -47.46 9.90
CA ILE A 10 3.31 -46.81 10.84
C ILE A 10 3.83 -45.45 11.31
N GLU A 11 5.14 -45.29 11.53
CA GLU A 11 5.73 -43.99 11.85
C GLU A 11 5.52 -42.99 10.72
N LEU A 12 5.71 -43.41 9.47
CA LEU A 12 5.47 -42.53 8.33
C LEU A 12 4.00 -42.10 8.22
N ILE A 13 3.07 -43.04 8.45
CA ILE A 13 1.62 -42.76 8.42
C ILE A 13 1.22 -41.78 9.53
N VAL A 14 1.71 -41.97 10.75
CA VAL A 14 1.42 -41.06 11.86
C VAL A 14 1.93 -39.64 11.57
N VAL A 15 3.11 -39.51 10.97
CA VAL A 15 3.68 -38.19 10.60
C VAL A 15 2.80 -37.46 9.58
N ILE A 16 2.37 -38.13 8.51
CA ILE A 16 1.52 -37.48 7.49
C ILE A 16 0.14 -37.10 8.05
N VAL A 17 -0.40 -37.89 8.98
CA VAL A 17 -1.68 -37.58 9.65
C VAL A 17 -1.54 -36.34 10.52
N ILE A 18 -0.47 -36.25 11.32
CA ILE A 18 -0.18 -35.07 12.15
C ILE A 18 0.01 -33.82 11.26
N LEU A 19 0.80 -33.92 10.19
CA LEU A 19 0.99 -32.82 9.24
C LEU A 19 -0.32 -32.41 8.57
N GLY A 20 -1.21 -33.37 8.25
CA GLY A 20 -2.53 -33.09 7.68
C GLY A 20 -3.42 -32.26 8.62
N ILE A 21 -3.46 -32.61 9.91
CA ILE A 21 -4.25 -31.88 10.92
C ILE A 21 -3.68 -30.46 11.13
N LEU A 22 -2.34 -30.34 11.21
CA LEU A 22 -1.69 -29.04 11.35
C LEU A 22 -1.93 -28.15 10.13
N ALA A 23 -1.86 -28.71 8.92
CA ALA A 23 -2.13 -27.97 7.68
C ALA A 23 -3.58 -27.49 7.61
N ALA A 24 -4.56 -28.35 7.94
CA ALA A 24 -5.98 -28.02 7.90
C ALA A 24 -6.37 -26.87 8.84
N THR A 25 -5.70 -26.77 9.99
CA THR A 25 -5.96 -25.72 10.99
C THR A 25 -5.15 -24.44 10.76
N ALA A 26 -3.94 -24.55 10.21
CA ALA A 26 -3.06 -23.41 9.96
C ALA A 26 -3.48 -22.61 8.71
N LEU A 27 -3.87 -23.28 7.63
CA LEU A 27 -4.12 -22.64 6.33
C LEU A 27 -5.21 -21.55 6.38
N PRO A 28 -6.37 -21.74 7.05
CA PRO A 28 -7.37 -20.67 7.17
C PRO A 28 -6.86 -19.45 7.96
N ARG A 29 -5.98 -19.66 8.95
CA ARG A 29 -5.40 -18.56 9.73
C ARG A 29 -4.38 -17.77 8.90
N PHE A 30 -3.53 -18.47 8.14
CA PHE A 30 -2.55 -17.83 7.25
C PHE A 30 -3.19 -17.00 6.14
N ALA A 31 -4.34 -17.42 5.60
CA ALA A 31 -5.08 -16.62 4.61
C ALA A 31 -5.56 -15.28 5.20
N ASN A 32 -6.22 -15.33 6.37
CA ASN A 32 -6.72 -14.12 7.04
C ASN A 32 -5.60 -13.15 7.43
N LEU A 33 -4.45 -13.66 7.92
CA LEU A 33 -3.31 -12.83 8.29
C LEU A 33 -2.74 -12.03 7.11
N GLN A 34 -2.74 -12.60 5.90
CA GLN A 34 -2.29 -11.89 4.69
C GLN A 34 -3.24 -10.76 4.31
N GLY A 35 -4.56 -11.01 4.40
CA GLY A 35 -5.58 -9.97 4.17
C GLY A 35 -5.46 -8.82 5.17
N ASP A 36 -5.30 -9.13 6.46
CA ASP A 36 -5.11 -8.13 7.51
C ASP A 36 -3.81 -7.33 7.32
N ALA A 37 -2.72 -7.99 6.92
CA ALA A 37 -1.45 -7.32 6.63
C ALA A 37 -1.57 -6.33 5.46
N ARG A 38 -2.28 -6.69 4.39
CA ARG A 38 -2.54 -5.80 3.25
C ARG A 38 -3.48 -4.65 3.62
N LEU A 39 -4.49 -4.91 4.45
CA LEU A 39 -5.37 -3.86 4.97
C LEU A 39 -4.60 -2.85 5.81
N ALA A 40 -3.73 -3.32 6.69
CA ALA A 40 -2.86 -2.45 7.50
C ALA A 40 -1.87 -1.67 6.62
N SER A 41 -1.30 -2.29 5.58
CA SER A 41 -0.35 -1.61 4.69
C SER A 41 -1.02 -0.51 3.88
N VAL A 42 -2.22 -0.73 3.32
CA VAL A 42 -2.94 0.31 2.57
C VAL A 42 -3.43 1.44 3.48
N GLN A 43 -3.79 1.14 4.74
CA GLN A 43 -4.08 2.17 5.75
C GLN A 43 -2.83 3.02 6.05
N GLY A 44 -1.67 2.38 6.19
CA GLY A 44 -0.38 3.05 6.34
C GLY A 44 -0.05 3.94 5.13
N ALA A 45 -0.23 3.43 3.91
CA ALA A 45 -0.07 4.21 2.69
C ALA A 45 -1.01 5.41 2.66
N ALA A 46 -2.27 5.25 3.06
CA ALA A 46 -3.22 6.36 3.14
C ALA A 46 -2.79 7.43 4.16
N GLY A 47 -2.20 7.03 5.29
CA GLY A 47 -1.58 7.94 6.24
C GLY A 47 -0.41 8.71 5.63
N ALA A 48 0.49 8.00 4.94
CA ALA A 48 1.63 8.60 4.27
C ALA A 48 1.21 9.61 3.18
N LEU A 49 0.22 9.27 2.35
CA LEU A 49 -0.32 10.17 1.33
C LEU A 49 -0.90 11.46 1.94
N ARG A 50 -1.67 11.36 3.03
CA ARG A 50 -2.23 12.54 3.73
C ARG A 50 -1.13 13.43 4.29
N SER A 51 -0.14 12.83 4.96
CA SER A 51 0.99 13.58 5.52
C SER A 51 1.80 14.27 4.42
N ALA A 52 2.11 13.57 3.33
CA ALA A 52 2.83 14.12 2.20
C ALA A 52 2.08 15.30 1.56
N ALA A 53 0.78 15.14 1.30
CA ALA A 53 -0.06 16.21 0.75
C ALA A 53 -0.11 17.44 1.68
N ALA A 54 -0.25 17.24 2.99
CA ALA A 54 -0.28 18.33 3.97
C ALA A 54 1.06 19.08 4.10
N ILE A 55 2.17 18.33 4.15
CA ILE A 55 3.52 18.91 4.19
C ILE A 55 3.78 19.69 2.91
N ALA A 56 3.51 19.08 1.75
CA ALA A 56 3.72 19.73 0.46
C ALA A 56 2.93 21.02 0.33
N HIS A 57 1.64 20.97 0.68
CA HIS A 57 0.79 22.15 0.69
C HIS A 57 1.33 23.24 1.62
N SER A 58 1.70 22.88 2.83
CA SER A 58 2.26 23.83 3.80
C SER A 58 3.57 24.46 3.32
N THR A 59 4.45 23.67 2.71
CA THR A 59 5.70 24.20 2.14
C THR A 59 5.44 25.11 0.93
N PHE A 60 4.46 24.75 0.10
CA PHE A 60 4.11 25.51 -1.09
C PHE A 60 3.55 26.88 -0.72
N ILE A 61 2.60 26.97 0.22
CA ILE A 61 2.02 28.27 0.62
C ILE A 61 3.02 29.19 1.33
N VAL A 62 4.05 28.64 1.98
CA VAL A 62 5.10 29.42 2.62
C VAL A 62 6.06 30.02 1.59
N ARG A 63 6.33 29.29 0.50
CA ARG A 63 7.29 29.68 -0.54
C ARG A 63 6.67 30.42 -1.71
N ASN A 64 5.40 30.14 -2.00
CA ASN A 64 4.64 30.70 -3.09
C ASN A 64 3.35 31.31 -2.55
N THR A 65 3.19 32.61 -2.75
CA THR A 65 2.04 33.38 -2.25
C THR A 65 0.78 33.22 -3.09
N THR A 66 0.86 32.52 -4.23
CA THR A 66 -0.29 32.24 -5.11
C THR A 66 -0.43 30.73 -5.29
N LEU A 67 -1.63 30.18 -5.04
CA LEU A 67 -1.96 28.75 -5.22
C LEU A 67 -2.07 28.39 -6.71
N THR A 68 -1.00 28.62 -7.48
CA THR A 68 -0.88 28.24 -8.89
C THR A 68 -0.02 26.98 -9.04
N THR A 69 0.17 26.52 -10.27
CA THR A 69 1.14 25.45 -10.55
C THR A 69 2.57 25.93 -10.30
N GLY A 70 3.38 25.12 -9.62
CA GLY A 70 4.79 25.41 -9.37
C GLY A 70 5.54 24.20 -8.82
N THR A 71 6.85 24.17 -8.97
CA THR A 71 7.68 23.05 -8.50
C THR A 71 8.30 23.33 -7.14
N GLU A 72 8.28 22.36 -6.24
CA GLU A 72 8.95 22.44 -4.95
C GLU A 72 9.74 21.16 -4.65
N THR A 73 10.87 21.31 -3.97
CA THR A 73 11.65 20.17 -3.47
C THR A 73 11.42 20.01 -1.97
N ILE A 74 10.93 18.84 -1.59
CA ILE A 74 10.63 18.45 -0.21
C ILE A 74 11.40 17.15 0.05
N GLU A 75 12.27 17.14 1.07
CA GLU A 75 13.08 15.95 1.42
C GLU A 75 13.87 15.35 0.23
N GLY A 76 14.33 16.21 -0.70
CA GLY A 76 15.07 15.78 -1.89
C GLY A 76 14.20 15.26 -3.05
N VAL A 77 12.88 15.21 -2.89
CA VAL A 77 11.92 14.89 -3.95
C VAL A 77 11.38 16.18 -4.54
N THR A 78 11.58 16.40 -5.83
CA THR A 78 10.97 17.52 -6.56
C THR A 78 9.60 17.10 -7.06
N ALA A 79 8.56 17.80 -6.61
CA ALA A 79 7.18 17.56 -7.02
C ALA A 79 6.62 18.81 -7.71
N THR A 80 5.85 18.60 -8.78
CA THR A 80 5.01 19.67 -9.31
C THR A 80 3.81 19.78 -8.40
N ASN A 81 3.54 20.96 -7.84
CA ASN A 81 2.31 21.23 -7.12
C ASN A 81 1.31 21.90 -8.08
N ILE A 82 0.06 21.44 -8.06
CA ILE A 82 -1.09 21.98 -8.75
C ILE A 82 -2.04 22.52 -7.69
N ASN A 83 -2.40 23.81 -7.79
CA ASN A 83 -3.22 24.50 -6.79
C ASN A 83 -2.67 24.37 -5.34
N GLY A 84 -1.34 24.26 -5.23
CA GLY A 84 -0.64 24.06 -3.96
C GLY A 84 -0.68 22.64 -3.40
N TYR A 85 -1.05 21.62 -4.16
CA TYR A 85 -0.93 20.21 -3.75
C TYR A 85 -0.14 19.40 -4.77
N PRO A 86 0.56 18.32 -4.39
CA PRO A 86 1.38 17.56 -5.34
C PRO A 86 0.57 16.99 -6.49
N ALA A 87 1.15 16.94 -7.68
CA ALA A 87 0.57 16.22 -8.80
C ALA A 87 0.54 14.71 -8.52
N ASP A 88 -0.38 14.00 -9.17
CA ASP A 88 -0.61 12.57 -9.02
C ASP A 88 0.64 11.75 -9.36
N SER A 89 1.40 12.18 -10.36
CA SER A 89 2.64 11.55 -10.84
C SER A 89 3.77 11.53 -9.82
N GLU A 90 3.90 12.56 -8.96
CA GLU A 90 4.97 12.63 -7.96
C GLU A 90 4.51 12.25 -6.55
N MET A 91 3.20 12.16 -6.32
CA MET A 91 2.66 11.94 -4.97
C MET A 91 3.22 10.66 -4.33
N ALA A 92 3.30 9.56 -5.06
CA ALA A 92 3.79 8.29 -4.52
C ALA A 92 5.25 8.36 -4.05
N ALA A 93 6.09 9.10 -4.79
CA ALA A 93 7.48 9.33 -4.42
C ALA A 93 7.57 10.20 -3.17
N LEU A 94 6.75 11.25 -3.10
CA LEU A 94 6.71 12.17 -1.96
C LEU A 94 6.18 11.51 -0.67
N ALA A 95 5.24 10.58 -0.79
CA ALA A 95 4.80 9.74 0.34
C ALA A 95 5.76 8.60 0.70
N GLY A 96 6.87 8.44 -0.03
CA GLY A 96 7.86 7.40 0.25
C GLY A 96 7.32 5.97 0.05
N LEU A 97 6.37 5.77 -0.87
CA LEU A 97 5.75 4.46 -1.10
C LEU A 97 6.64 3.48 -1.88
N GLY A 98 7.78 3.95 -2.38
CA GLY A 98 8.72 3.18 -3.17
C GLY A 98 8.28 2.99 -4.63
N ALA A 99 8.92 2.07 -5.34
CA ALA A 99 8.61 1.78 -6.73
C ALA A 99 7.37 0.89 -6.86
N THR A 100 6.62 1.09 -7.95
CA THR A 100 5.52 0.20 -8.31
C THR A 100 6.02 -1.23 -8.50
N GLY A 101 5.25 -2.22 -8.05
CA GLY A 101 5.61 -3.64 -8.15
C GLY A 101 6.53 -4.15 -7.02
N VAL A 102 6.91 -3.31 -6.04
CA VAL A 102 7.65 -3.76 -4.85
C VAL A 102 6.72 -4.06 -3.66
N ASN A 103 5.99 -3.04 -3.18
CA ASN A 103 5.01 -3.17 -2.09
C ASN A 103 3.59 -2.87 -2.56
N TYR A 104 3.47 -1.94 -3.52
CA TYR A 104 2.21 -1.46 -4.06
C TYR A 104 2.24 -1.48 -5.59
N ASN A 105 1.07 -1.66 -6.19
CA ASN A 105 0.81 -1.23 -7.57
C ASN A 105 0.39 0.24 -7.53
N LEU A 106 1.18 1.10 -8.16
CA LEU A 106 0.95 2.54 -8.24
C LEU A 106 0.46 2.89 -9.64
N THR A 107 -0.66 3.59 -9.75
CA THR A 107 -1.26 3.96 -11.04
C THR A 107 -1.68 5.43 -10.99
N ALA A 108 -0.92 6.28 -11.67
CA ALA A 108 -1.26 7.67 -11.93
C ALA A 108 -2.07 7.75 -13.24
N ALA A 109 -3.24 8.38 -13.20
CA ALA A 109 -4.14 8.52 -14.32
C ALA A 109 -4.93 9.83 -14.22
N GLY A 110 -4.63 10.75 -15.12
CA GLY A 110 -5.29 12.06 -15.20
C GLY A 110 -4.92 12.94 -14.02
N THR A 111 -5.77 12.91 -12.99
CA THR A 111 -5.64 13.71 -11.76
C THR A 111 -5.68 12.82 -10.51
N THR A 112 -5.48 11.52 -10.69
CA THR A 112 -5.64 10.53 -9.62
C THR A 112 -4.46 9.58 -9.55
N LEU A 113 -3.97 9.36 -8.34
CA LEU A 113 -3.04 8.29 -8.02
C LEU A 113 -3.80 7.21 -7.24
N THR A 114 -3.86 6.01 -7.80
CA THR A 114 -4.35 4.81 -7.11
C THR A 114 -3.18 4.00 -6.58
N VAL A 115 -3.23 3.65 -5.29
CA VAL A 115 -2.26 2.79 -4.61
C VAL A 115 -2.97 1.56 -4.09
N SER A 116 -2.57 0.38 -4.56
CA SER A 116 -3.09 -0.92 -4.12
C SER A 116 -1.95 -1.81 -3.64
N PRO A 117 -2.06 -2.53 -2.51
CA PRO A 117 -1.07 -3.54 -2.13
C PRO A 117 -0.93 -4.62 -3.22
N ILE A 118 0.27 -5.17 -3.35
CA ILE A 118 0.51 -6.27 -4.28
C ILE A 118 -0.25 -7.52 -3.85
N GLY A 119 -0.86 -8.19 -4.83
CA GLY A 119 -1.64 -9.40 -4.62
C GLY A 119 -3.03 -9.17 -4.03
N ALA A 120 -3.43 -7.91 -3.78
CA ALA A 120 -4.81 -7.57 -3.45
C ALA A 120 -5.66 -7.36 -4.71
N THR A 121 -6.98 -7.55 -4.59
CA THR A 121 -7.90 -7.14 -5.66
C THR A 121 -8.09 -5.63 -5.65
N ALA A 122 -7.61 -4.95 -6.70
CA ALA A 122 -7.51 -3.50 -6.74
C ALA A 122 -8.85 -2.76 -6.55
N ALA A 123 -10.01 -3.40 -6.74
CA ALA A 123 -11.31 -2.75 -6.63
C ALA A 123 -11.67 -2.34 -5.18
N ASN A 124 -11.23 -3.10 -4.17
CA ASN A 124 -11.70 -2.96 -2.78
C ASN A 124 -10.57 -2.97 -1.72
N CYS A 125 -9.33 -2.75 -2.17
CA CYS A 125 -8.15 -2.63 -1.31
C CYS A 125 -7.19 -1.58 -1.87
N ASN A 126 -7.63 -0.33 -1.91
CA ASN A 126 -6.83 0.75 -2.45
C ASN A 126 -6.99 2.04 -1.64
N VAL A 127 -6.06 2.95 -1.86
CA VAL A 127 -6.22 4.36 -1.52
C VAL A 127 -6.07 5.18 -2.80
N ILE A 128 -6.95 6.15 -2.96
CA ILE A 128 -6.98 7.04 -4.11
C ILE A 128 -6.64 8.44 -3.61
N TYR A 129 -5.54 8.99 -4.11
CA TYR A 129 -5.26 10.41 -4.06
C TYR A 129 -5.88 11.07 -5.29
N THR A 130 -6.56 12.19 -5.10
CA THR A 130 -7.09 13.03 -6.17
C THR A 130 -6.54 14.44 -5.99
N GLU A 131 -5.93 14.98 -7.04
CA GLU A 131 -5.39 16.33 -7.06
C GLU A 131 -6.45 17.38 -6.72
N ALA A 132 -5.98 18.55 -6.25
CA ALA A 132 -6.84 19.70 -6.03
C ALA A 132 -7.35 20.23 -7.38
N ALA A 133 -8.67 20.32 -7.54
CA ALA A 133 -9.26 20.77 -8.81
C ALA A 133 -9.04 22.28 -9.01
N ASP A 134 -9.06 23.06 -7.93
CA ASP A 134 -8.74 24.48 -7.89
C ASP A 134 -8.24 24.90 -6.49
N SER A 135 -7.98 26.20 -6.29
CA SER A 135 -7.49 26.74 -5.02
C SER A 135 -8.51 26.70 -3.87
N ALA A 136 -9.79 26.40 -4.15
CA ALA A 136 -10.86 26.29 -3.16
C ALA A 136 -11.27 24.83 -2.88
N THR A 137 -10.88 23.89 -3.75
CA THR A 137 -11.19 22.46 -3.68
C THR A 137 -9.91 21.66 -3.44
N PRO A 138 -9.58 21.36 -2.17
CA PRO A 138 -8.30 20.74 -1.82
C PRO A 138 -8.22 19.30 -2.34
N ALA A 139 -6.98 18.81 -2.46
CA ALA A 139 -6.73 17.42 -2.81
C ALA A 139 -7.33 16.47 -1.77
N THR A 140 -7.75 15.28 -2.20
CA THR A 140 -8.40 14.29 -1.34
C THR A 140 -7.62 12.98 -1.29
N VAL A 141 -7.68 12.29 -0.16
CA VAL A 141 -7.11 10.95 0.04
C VAL A 141 -8.20 10.03 0.59
N VAL A 142 -8.78 9.22 -0.30
CA VAL A 142 -9.89 8.32 0.01
C VAL A 142 -9.38 6.90 0.12
N LEU A 143 -9.54 6.31 1.31
CA LEU A 143 -9.25 4.89 1.54
C LEU A 143 -10.50 4.08 1.17
N ASN A 144 -10.38 3.19 0.18
CA ASN A 144 -11.38 2.20 -0.16
C ASN A 144 -10.82 0.80 0.10
N ALA A 145 -10.86 0.40 1.37
CA ALA A 145 -10.34 -0.88 1.81
C ALA A 145 -11.34 -1.59 2.73
N THR A 146 -11.63 -2.86 2.41
CA THR A 146 -12.41 -3.76 3.26
C THR A 146 -11.59 -5.01 3.56
N GLN A 147 -11.87 -5.67 4.68
CA GLN A 147 -11.14 -6.89 5.06
C GLN A 147 -11.24 -7.96 3.96
N THR A 148 -12.41 -8.13 3.35
CA THR A 148 -12.62 -9.08 2.23
C THR A 148 -11.95 -8.62 0.94
N GLY A 149 -11.88 -7.31 0.66
CA GLY A 149 -11.24 -6.79 -0.54
C GLY A 149 -9.71 -6.93 -0.55
N CYS A 150 -9.09 -6.98 0.64
CA CYS A 150 -7.65 -7.11 0.80
C CYS A 150 -7.15 -8.57 0.92
N GLN A 151 -8.05 -9.55 1.05
CA GLN A 151 -7.69 -10.98 1.11
C GLN A 151 -7.17 -11.52 -0.23
#